data_AF-A0A842K948-F1
#
_entry.id   AF-A0A842K948-F1
#
_cell.length_a   1.000
_cell.length_b   1.000
_cell.length_c   1.000
_cell.angle_alpha   90.00
_cell.angle_beta   90.00
_cell.angle_gamma   90.00
#
_symmetry.space_group_name_H-M   'P 1'
#
loop_
_entity.id
_entity.type
_entity.pdbx_description
1 polymer ?
#
loop_
_entity_poly.entity_id
_entity_poly.type
_entity_poly.pdbx_seq_one_letter_code
_entity_poly.pdbx_strand_id
1 'polypeptide(L)'
;MGKRGRATVRRKMTLIDHYFAFLEQRYAGEIARRFGVAFESPIDPFNRPRHRGDYGLRILPSHRAMREFFGRWRESLNEARKPVIARRHYVMGKLTYLSGVRAAEFCGVRIGDVHWESGQ
;
A
#
# COMPACT_ATOMS: atom_id res chain seq x y z
N MET A 1 1.85 10.98 -24.09
CA MET A 1 1.48 9.88 -23.16
C MET A 1 2.51 9.81 -22.03
N GLY A 2 2.09 9.81 -20.76
CA GLY A 2 3.01 9.78 -19.61
C GLY A 2 3.69 8.42 -19.42
N LYS A 3 4.98 8.40 -19.07
CA LYS A 3 5.71 7.17 -18.73
C LYS A 3 5.04 6.49 -17.53
N ARG A 4 4.76 5.18 -17.64
CA ARG A 4 4.21 4.38 -16.52
C ARG A 4 5.23 4.35 -15.37
N GLY A 5 4.76 4.50 -14.13
CA GLY A 5 5.62 4.39 -12.95
C GLY A 5 6.33 3.02 -12.89
N ARG A 6 7.59 3.00 -12.46
CA ARG A 6 8.42 1.77 -12.39
C ARG A 6 7.75 0.67 -11.57
N ALA A 7 7.12 1.02 -10.43
CA ALA A 7 6.37 0.08 -9.60
C ALA A 7 5.19 -0.58 -10.35
N THR A 8 4.49 0.19 -11.19
CA THR A 8 3.38 -0.33 -12.01
C THR A 8 3.87 -1.31 -13.06
N VAL A 9 4.95 -0.97 -13.77
CA VAL A 9 5.58 -1.86 -14.76
C VAL A 9 6.02 -3.16 -14.07
N ARG A 10 6.67 -3.03 -12.91
CA ARG A 10 7.14 -4.16 -12.13
C ARG A 10 6.01 -5.08 -11.68
N ARG A 11 4.93 -4.53 -11.13
CA ARG A 11 3.74 -5.29 -10.73
C ARG A 11 3.17 -6.08 -11.92
N LYS A 12 3.09 -5.47 -13.10
CA LYS A 12 2.61 -6.16 -14.32
C LYS A 12 3.53 -7.31 -14.71
N MET A 13 4.85 -7.09 -14.71
CA MET A 13 5.81 -8.16 -14.99
C MET A 13 5.66 -9.34 -14.02
N THR A 14 5.54 -9.09 -12.72
CA THR A 14 5.32 -10.13 -11.72
C THR A 14 4.00 -10.89 -11.93
N LEU A 15 2.92 -10.18 -12.30
CA LEU A 15 1.64 -10.85 -12.59
C LEU A 15 1.72 -11.75 -13.83
N ILE A 16 2.40 -11.33 -14.89
CA ILE A 16 2.58 -12.15 -16.09
C ILE A 16 3.43 -13.38 -15.76
N ASP A 17 4.52 -13.22 -15.02
CA ASP A 17 5.37 -14.34 -14.59
C ASP A 17 4.61 -15.36 -13.75
N HIS A 18 3.84 -14.90 -12.76
CA HIS A 18 3.01 -15.78 -11.94
C HIS A 18 1.91 -16.49 -12.73
N TYR A 19 1.31 -15.81 -13.73
CA TYR A 19 0.29 -16.43 -14.57
C TYR A 19 0.86 -17.59 -15.38
N PHE A 20 2.00 -17.41 -16.05
CA PHE A 20 2.63 -18.49 -16.82
C PHE A 20 3.17 -19.59 -15.93
N ALA A 21 3.76 -19.27 -14.77
CA ALA A 21 4.18 -20.27 -13.79
C ALA A 21 2.98 -21.11 -13.29
N PHE A 22 1.82 -20.50 -13.07
CA PHE A 22 0.61 -21.21 -12.69
C PHE A 22 0.13 -22.15 -13.80
N LEU A 23 0.08 -21.69 -15.05
CA LEU A 23 -0.30 -22.53 -16.19
C LEU A 23 0.64 -23.71 -16.37
N GLU A 24 1.95 -23.49 -16.24
CA GLU A 24 2.96 -24.54 -16.35
C GLU A 24 2.78 -25.60 -15.26
N GLN A 25 2.59 -25.19 -14.01
CA GLN A 25 2.42 -26.11 -12.88
C GLN A 25 1.10 -26.86 -12.87
N ARG A 26 -0.01 -26.26 -13.33
CA ARG A 26 -1.36 -26.82 -13.19
C ARG A 26 -1.97 -27.33 -14.48
N TYR A 27 -1.59 -26.79 -15.63
CA TYR A 27 -2.26 -27.05 -16.90
C TYR A 27 -1.33 -27.50 -18.02
N ALA A 28 -0.01 -27.57 -17.84
CA ALA A 28 0.91 -27.99 -18.90
C ALA A 28 0.52 -29.34 -19.52
N GLY A 29 0.19 -30.35 -18.70
CA GLY A 29 -0.25 -31.65 -19.20
C GLY A 29 -1.61 -31.65 -19.89
N GLU A 30 -2.52 -30.75 -19.51
CA GLU A 30 -3.80 -30.59 -20.22
C GLU A 30 -3.60 -29.89 -21.56
N ILE A 31 -2.83 -28.80 -21.58
CA ILE A 31 -2.49 -28.04 -22.78
C ILE A 31 -1.76 -28.94 -23.78
N ALA A 32 -0.78 -29.73 -23.32
CA ALA A 32 -0.07 -30.69 -24.15
C ALA A 32 -1.00 -31.73 -24.75
N ARG A 33 -1.92 -32.31 -23.97
CA ARG A 33 -2.89 -33.30 -24.48
C ARG A 33 -3.88 -32.71 -25.49
N ARG A 34 -4.33 -31.48 -25.27
CA ARG A 34 -5.40 -30.86 -26.08
C ARG A 34 -4.88 -30.21 -27.35
N PHE A 35 -3.70 -29.62 -27.30
CA PHE A 35 -3.14 -28.83 -28.40
C PHE A 35 -1.87 -29.44 -29.00
N GLY A 36 -1.32 -30.50 -28.41
CA GLY A 36 -0.11 -31.17 -28.89
C GLY A 36 1.18 -30.35 -28.71
N VAL A 37 1.14 -29.28 -27.91
CA VAL A 37 2.27 -28.37 -27.69
C VAL A 37 2.68 -28.40 -26.23
N ALA A 38 3.98 -28.58 -25.97
CA ALA A 38 4.54 -28.44 -24.63
C ALA A 38 4.37 -26.99 -24.16
N PHE A 39 3.78 -26.80 -22.99
CA PHE A 39 3.61 -25.47 -22.42
C PHE A 39 4.85 -25.09 -21.62
N GLU A 40 5.48 -23.98 -22.01
CA GLU A 40 6.61 -23.39 -21.31
C GLU A 40 6.35 -21.90 -21.06
N SER A 41 6.84 -21.37 -19.93
CA SER A 41 6.75 -19.93 -19.67
C SER A 41 7.56 -19.14 -20.70
N PRO A 42 6.98 -18.13 -21.38
CA PRO A 42 7.69 -17.28 -22.32
C PRO A 42 8.63 -16.28 -21.63
N ILE A 43 8.63 -16.23 -20.29
CA ILE A 43 9.52 -15.36 -19.52
C ILE A 43 10.80 -16.14 -19.21
N ASP A 44 11.86 -15.77 -19.93
CA ASP A 44 13.17 -16.36 -19.74
C ASP A 44 13.79 -16.01 -18.36
N PRO A 45 14.77 -16.80 -17.89
CA PRO A 45 15.40 -16.58 -16.59
C PRO A 45 16.11 -15.22 -16.40
N PHE A 46 16.47 -14.54 -17.49
CA PHE A 46 17.12 -13.22 -17.44
C PHE A 46 16.09 -12.10 -17.26
N ASN A 47 14.97 -12.16 -17.97
CA ASN A 47 13.87 -11.20 -17.87
C ASN A 47 12.91 -11.45 -16.70
N ARG A 48 13.02 -12.61 -16.03
CA ARG A 48 12.17 -12.96 -14.88
C ARG A 48 12.30 -11.94 -13.73
N PRO A 49 11.18 -11.36 -13.25
CA PRO A 49 11.22 -10.34 -12.21
C PRO A 49 11.72 -10.89 -10.86
N ARG A 50 13.00 -10.68 -10.54
CA ARG A 50 13.58 -11.03 -9.22
C ARG A 50 13.46 -9.90 -8.20
N HIS A 51 13.14 -10.22 -6.95
CA HIS A 51 13.11 -9.22 -5.87
C HIS A 51 14.51 -8.59 -5.75
N ARG A 52 14.63 -7.28 -6.00
CA ARG A 52 15.93 -6.58 -5.97
C ARG A 52 16.27 -5.96 -4.61
N GLY A 53 15.37 -6.06 -3.63
CA GLY A 53 15.55 -5.32 -2.38
C GLY A 53 15.45 -3.81 -2.56
N ASP A 54 14.82 -3.36 -3.66
CA ASP A 54 14.52 -1.94 -3.91
C ASP A 54 13.41 -1.49 -2.95
N TYR A 55 13.74 -1.39 -1.67
CA TYR A 55 12.90 -0.75 -0.68
C TYR A 55 13.09 0.75 -0.88
N GLY A 56 12.04 1.43 -1.35
CA GLY A 56 12.03 2.89 -1.35
C GLY A 56 12.27 3.37 0.07
N LEU A 57 13.41 4.04 0.31
CA LEU A 57 13.72 4.57 1.63
C LEU A 57 12.62 5.58 2.00
N ARG A 58 11.76 5.18 2.95
CA ARG A 58 10.74 6.08 3.49
C ARG A 58 11.40 6.89 4.59
N ILE A 59 11.87 8.08 4.24
CA ILE A 59 12.41 9.03 5.22
C ILE A 59 11.22 9.58 6.03
N LEU A 60 11.19 9.27 7.32
CA LEU A 60 10.20 9.85 8.21
C LEU A 60 10.55 11.32 8.50
N PRO A 61 9.56 12.22 8.58
CA PRO A 61 9.79 13.57 9.08
C PRO A 61 10.32 13.52 10.52
N SER A 62 11.17 14.49 10.88
CA SER A 62 11.69 14.59 12.25
C SER A 62 10.58 14.90 13.27
N HIS A 63 10.81 14.59 14.54
CA HIS A 63 9.88 14.94 15.63
C HIS A 63 9.57 16.45 15.67
N ARG A 64 10.57 17.29 15.36
CA ARG A 64 10.38 18.75 15.26
C ARG A 64 9.43 19.10 14.12
N ALA A 65 9.66 18.56 12.92
CA ALA A 65 8.80 18.80 11.76
C ALA A 65 7.36 18.35 12.02
N MET A 66 7.17 17.20 12.67
CA MET A 66 5.83 16.71 13.03
C MET A 66 5.14 17.60 14.09
N ARG A 67 5.89 18.12 15.06
CA ARG A 67 5.36 19.06 16.06
C ARG A 67 4.89 20.36 15.42
N GLU A 68 5.71 20.94 14.56
CA GLU A 68 5.40 22.15 13.81
C GLU A 68 4.18 21.94 12.89
N PHE A 69 4.13 20.82 12.16
CA PHE A 69 3.01 20.44 11.31
C PHE A 69 1.69 20.36 12.07
N PHE A 70 1.64 19.62 13.18
CA PHE A 70 0.42 19.49 13.98
C PHE A 70 0.07 20.76 14.76
N GLY A 71 1.04 21.60 15.10
CA GLY A 71 0.81 22.93 15.68
C GLY A 71 0.08 23.83 14.68
N ARG A 72 0.65 23.99 13.49
CA ARG A 72 0.05 24.81 12.42
C ARG A 72 -1.31 24.30 11.96
N TRP A 73 -1.48 22.97 11.85
CA TRP A 73 -2.78 22.41 11.50
C TRP A 73 -3.81 22.69 12.60
N ARG A 74 -3.42 22.68 13.88
CA ARG A 74 -4.35 23.02 14.97
C ARG A 74 -4.80 24.47 14.91
N GLU A 75 -3.89 25.40 14.64
CA GLU A 75 -4.18 26.83 14.51
C GLU A 75 -5.19 27.10 13.37
N SER A 76 -5.01 26.43 12.22
CA SER A 76 -5.89 26.62 11.06
C SER A 76 -7.31 26.07 11.23
N LEU A 77 -7.59 25.29 12.29
CA LEU A 77 -8.94 24.76 12.55
C LEU A 77 -9.96 25.87 12.86
N ASN A 78 -9.50 27.01 13.37
CA ASN A 78 -10.37 28.14 13.70
C ASN A 78 -10.90 28.84 12.44
N GLU A 79 -10.14 28.80 11.34
CA GLU A 79 -10.47 29.43 10.06
C GLU A 79 -11.21 28.48 9.11
N ALA A 80 -11.45 27.23 9.53
CA ALA A 80 -12.01 26.21 8.67
C ALA A 80 -13.49 26.48 8.35
N ARG A 81 -13.82 26.59 7.05
CA ARG A 81 -15.20 26.69 6.53
C ARG A 81 -16.14 25.61 7.09
N LYS A 82 -15.63 24.41 7.38
CA LYS A 82 -16.38 23.27 7.93
C LYS A 82 -15.76 22.81 9.28
N PRO A 83 -16.13 23.44 10.41
CA PRO A 83 -15.42 23.30 11.68
C PRO A 83 -15.42 21.87 12.24
N VAL A 84 -16.54 21.15 12.13
CA VAL A 84 -16.68 19.78 12.64
C VAL A 84 -15.83 18.79 11.83
N ILE A 85 -15.86 18.91 10.51
CA ILE A 85 -15.11 18.03 9.60
C ILE A 85 -13.60 18.28 9.73
N ALA A 86 -13.18 19.54 9.84
CA ALA A 86 -11.78 19.88 10.04
C ALA A 86 -11.21 19.30 11.34
N ARG A 87 -11.94 19.43 12.45
CA ARG A 87 -11.54 18.84 13.73
C ARG A 87 -11.49 17.31 13.67
N ARG A 88 -12.47 16.67 13.01
CA ARG A 88 -12.44 15.22 12.75
C ARG A 88 -11.17 14.83 12.00
N HIS A 89 -10.84 15.50 10.89
CA HIS A 89 -9.65 15.18 10.11
C HIS A 89 -8.36 15.37 10.90
N TYR A 90 -8.28 16.42 11.72
CA TYR A 90 -7.15 16.65 12.62
C TYR A 90 -6.96 15.52 13.61
N VAL A 91 -8.02 15.15 14.34
CA VAL A 91 -7.99 14.05 15.31
C VAL A 91 -7.59 12.75 14.61
N MET A 92 -8.16 12.51 13.42
CA MET A 92 -7.85 11.32 12.64
C MET A 92 -6.37 11.25 12.23
N GLY A 93 -5.82 12.36 11.72
CA GLY A 93 -4.41 12.46 11.36
C GLY A 93 -3.49 12.29 12.57
N LYS A 94 -3.86 12.87 13.72
CA LYS A 94 -3.08 12.78 14.96
C LYS A 94 -3.05 11.37 15.53
N LEU A 95 -4.19 10.68 15.55
CA LEU A 95 -4.27 9.28 16.00
C LEU A 95 -3.47 8.33 15.10
N THR A 96 -3.57 8.51 13.79
CA THR A 96 -2.75 7.77 12.81
C THR A 96 -1.25 7.97 13.07
N TYR A 97 -0.83 9.22 13.37
CA TYR A 97 0.56 9.52 13.69
C TYR A 97 1.04 8.86 14.99
N LEU A 98 0.20 8.84 16.03
CA LEU A 98 0.57 8.30 17.35
C LEU A 98 0.59 6.77 17.38
N SER A 99 -0.35 6.12 16.68
CA SER A 99 -0.54 4.66 16.74
C SER A 99 0.05 3.90 15.56
N GLY A 100 0.31 4.57 14.43
CA GLY A 100 0.79 3.90 13.21
C GLY A 100 -0.28 3.09 12.47
N VAL A 101 -1.55 3.16 12.89
CA VAL A 101 -2.67 2.48 12.21
C VAL A 101 -2.78 2.91 10.75
N ARG A 102 -3.11 1.98 9.84
CA ARG A 102 -3.31 2.32 8.43
C ARG A 102 -4.62 3.09 8.28
N ALA A 103 -4.68 4.00 7.30
CA ALA A 103 -5.89 4.77 7.04
C ALA A 103 -7.13 3.88 6.81
N ALA A 104 -6.98 2.74 6.12
CA ALA A 104 -8.07 1.80 5.88
C ALA A 104 -8.57 1.12 7.16
N GLU A 105 -7.66 0.74 8.05
CA GLU A 105 -8.00 0.14 9.35
C GLU A 105 -8.73 1.16 10.22
N PHE A 106 -8.22 2.39 10.24
CA PHE A 106 -8.76 3.45 11.07
C PHE A 106 -10.13 3.96 10.61
N CYS A 107 -10.43 3.90 9.31
CA CYS A 107 -11.78 4.16 8.80
C CYS A 107 -12.84 3.17 9.33
N GLY A 108 -12.42 1.97 9.77
CA GLY A 108 -13.30 0.96 10.34
C GLY A 108 -13.55 1.11 11.85
N VAL A 109 -12.76 1.94 12.54
CA VAL A 109 -12.82 2.09 14.00
C VAL A 109 -14.13 2.71 14.45
N ARG A 110 -14.71 2.11 15.49
CA ARG A 110 -15.95 2.52 16.16
C ARG A 110 -15.66 2.89 17.60
N ILE A 111 -16.62 3.56 18.23
CA ILE A 111 -16.50 3.98 19.63
C ILE A 111 -16.30 2.78 20.59
N GLY A 112 -16.88 1.62 20.28
CA GLY A 112 -16.73 0.40 21.09
C GLY A 112 -15.34 -0.24 21.01
N ASP A 113 -14.52 0.13 20.02
CA ASP A 113 -13.14 -0.33 19.89
C ASP A 113 -12.17 0.49 20.77
N VAL A 114 -12.67 1.55 21.42
CA VAL A 114 -11.88 2.43 22.28
C VAL A 114 -12.08 2.05 23.74
N HIS A 115 -11.01 1.54 24.36
CA HIS A 115 -11.00 1.11 25.75
C HIS A 115 -10.20 2.12 26.61
N TRP A 116 -10.89 3.11 27.17
CA TRP A 116 -10.28 4.19 27.96
C TRP A 116 -9.66 3.69 29.27
N GLU A 117 -10.22 2.63 29.85
CA GLU A 117 -9.78 2.05 31.13
C GLU A 117 -8.43 1.33 31.05
N SER A 118 -7.95 1.01 29.85
CA SER A 118 -6.74 0.22 29.64
C SER A 118 -5.45 1.05 29.63
N GLY A 119 -5.52 2.37 29.87
CA GLY A 119 -4.43 3.33 29.68
C GLY A 119 -3.64 3.73 30.93
N GLN A 120 -3.58 2.88 31.96
CA GLN A 120 -2.68 3.04 33.12
C GLN A 120 -1.21 2.88 32.73
#